data_AF-A0A9D9V0Q3-F1
#
_entry.id   AF-A0A9D9V0Q3-F1
#
_cell.length_a   1.000
_cell.length_b   1.000
_cell.length_c   1.000
_cell.angle_alpha   90.00
_cell.angle_beta   90.00
_cell.angle_gamma   90.00
#
_symmetry.space_group_name_H-M   'P 1'
#
loop_
_entity.id
_entity.type
_entity.pdbx_description
1 polymer ?
#
loop_
_entity_poly.entity_id
_entity_poly.type
_entity_poly.pdbx_seq_one_letter_code
_entity_poly.pdbx_strand_id
1 'polypeptide(L)'
;MRYSWLLPALFLSALIAGLQFYAVNNFLYWYYPWFDVPMHLLGGVVIATILVAFLHDFRPKLFVLFATAIFVGWEIFELYFGLPRETNYFFDTALDMLNDSLGATAVYAIARITVWR
;
A
#
# COMPACT_ATOMS: atom_id res chain seq x y z
N MET A 1 12.50 -4.11 16.51
CA MET A 1 12.13 -3.07 15.52
C MET A 1 13.40 -2.57 14.84
N ARG A 2 13.37 -2.33 13.53
CA ARG A 2 14.51 -1.85 12.74
C ARG A 2 14.33 -0.36 12.46
N TYR A 3 14.91 0.50 13.29
CA TYR A 3 14.74 1.96 13.20
C TYR A 3 15.14 2.55 11.85
N SER A 4 16.11 1.95 11.15
CA SER A 4 16.53 2.37 9.82
C SER A 4 15.43 2.25 8.76
N TRP A 5 14.41 1.42 8.98
CA TRP A 5 13.25 1.26 8.09
C TRP A 5 12.07 2.16 8.49
N LEU A 6 12.05 2.69 9.72
CA LEU A 6 10.99 3.59 10.17
C LEU A 6 11.11 4.99 9.56
N LEU A 7 12.33 5.48 9.30
CA LEU A 7 12.53 6.79 8.65
C LEU A 7 12.02 6.78 7.19
N PRO A 8 12.39 5.78 6.34
CA PRO A 8 11.77 5.62 5.02
C PRO A 8 10.26 5.43 5.10
N ALA A 9 9.76 4.62 6.04
CA ALA A 9 8.32 4.44 6.23
C ALA A 9 7.60 5.76 6.52
N LEU A 10 8.14 6.58 7.42
CA LEU A 10 7.59 7.89 7.76
C LEU A 10 7.60 8.84 6.56
N PHE A 11 8.73 8.90 5.84
CA PHE A 11 8.84 9.74 4.64
C PHE A 11 7.84 9.32 3.56
N LEU A 12 7.75 8.02 3.26
CA LEU A 12 6.81 7.49 2.25
C LEU A 12 5.35 7.69 2.68
N SER A 13 5.05 7.55 3.98
CA SER A 13 3.71 7.82 4.53
C SER A 13 3.35 9.30 4.42
N ALA A 14 4.29 10.20 4.69
CA ALA A 14 4.07 11.64 4.51
C ALA A 14 3.89 12.01 3.03
N LEU A 15 4.65 11.37 2.13
CA LEU A 15 4.52 11.56 0.69
C LEU A 15 3.14 11.13 0.20
N ILE A 16 2.69 9.91 0.51
CA ILE A 16 1.38 9.42 0.07
C ILE A 16 0.24 10.24 0.68
N ALA A 17 0.35 10.66 1.94
CA ALA A 17 -0.64 11.54 2.56
C ALA A 17 -0.72 12.91 1.85
N GLY A 18 0.43 13.49 1.47
CA GLY A 18 0.49 14.72 0.69
C GLY A 18 -0.12 14.57 -0.70
N LEU A 19 0.19 13.46 -1.40
CA LEU A 19 -0.39 13.14 -2.71
C LEU A 19 -1.90 12.94 -2.62
N GLN A 20 -2.39 12.20 -1.63
CA GLN A 20 -3.81 12.00 -1.39
C GLN A 20 -4.53 13.34 -1.17
N PHE A 21 -3.99 14.17 -0.27
CA PHE A 21 -4.56 15.48 0.02
C PHE A 21 -4.61 16.34 -1.23
N TYR A 22 -3.52 16.39 -2.00
CA TYR A 22 -3.48 17.13 -3.25
C TYR A 22 -4.49 16.59 -4.28
N ALA A 23 -4.58 15.26 -4.42
CA ALA A 23 -5.43 14.59 -5.39
C ALA A 23 -6.91 14.82 -5.11
N VAL A 24 -7.34 14.74 -3.85
CA VAL A 24 -8.73 15.02 -3.47
C VAL A 24 -9.08 16.50 -3.69
N ASN A 25 -8.22 17.43 -3.25
CA ASN A 25 -8.49 18.89 -3.40
C ASN A 25 -8.56 19.34 -4.86
N ASN A 26 -7.88 18.65 -5.77
CA ASN A 26 -7.85 18.97 -7.19
C ASN A 26 -8.68 18.01 -8.05
N PHE A 27 -9.50 17.16 -7.42
CA PHE A 27 -10.36 16.17 -8.09
C PHE A 27 -9.60 15.25 -9.07
N LEU A 28 -8.35 14.90 -8.78
CA LEU A 28 -7.52 14.13 -9.72
C LEU A 28 -8.06 12.72 -9.97
N TYR A 29 -8.67 12.07 -8.98
CA TYR A 29 -9.29 10.74 -9.17
C TYR A 29 -10.44 10.76 -10.18
N TRP A 30 -11.14 11.89 -10.30
CA TRP A 30 -12.27 12.06 -11.21
C TRP A 30 -11.82 12.43 -12.63
N TYR A 31 -10.77 13.24 -12.76
CA TYR A 31 -10.20 13.59 -14.06
C TYR A 31 -9.28 12.50 -14.63
N TYR A 32 -8.56 11.82 -13.76
CA TYR A 32 -7.54 10.83 -14.08
C TYR A 32 -7.76 9.56 -13.23
N PRO A 33 -8.71 8.69 -13.59
CA PRO A 33 -9.00 7.48 -12.81
C PRO A 33 -7.80 6.55 -12.62
N TRP A 34 -6.84 6.58 -13.56
CA TRP A 34 -5.59 5.84 -13.43
C TRP A 34 -4.70 6.32 -12.28
N PHE A 35 -4.97 7.49 -11.68
CA PHE A 35 -4.19 8.04 -10.56
C PHE A 35 -4.27 7.16 -9.29
N ASP A 36 -5.31 6.32 -9.17
CA ASP A 36 -5.39 5.31 -8.10
C ASP A 36 -4.27 4.29 -8.15
N VAL A 37 -3.92 3.85 -9.35
CA VAL A 37 -2.94 2.78 -9.57
C VAL A 37 -1.59 3.08 -8.90
N PRO A 38 -0.94 4.25 -9.15
CA PRO A 38 0.28 4.59 -8.44
C PRO A 38 0.07 4.82 -6.94
N MET A 39 -1.13 5.20 -6.48
CA MET A 39 -1.43 5.35 -5.06
C MET A 39 -1.45 4.00 -4.34
N HIS A 40 -2.13 2.99 -4.90
CA HIS A 40 -2.10 1.61 -4.38
C HIS A 40 -0.69 1.01 -4.42
N LEU A 41 0.02 1.17 -5.54
CA LEU A 41 1.41 0.71 -5.62
C LEU A 41 2.29 1.30 -4.50
N LEU A 42 2.19 2.63 -4.27
CA LEU A 42 2.91 3.30 -3.19
C LEU A 42 2.40 2.89 -1.81
N GLY A 43 1.09 2.65 -1.65
CA GLY A 43 0.48 2.10 -0.45
C GLY A 43 1.10 0.76 -0.07
N GLY A 44 1.17 -0.18 -1.01
CA GLY A 44 1.86 -1.45 -0.85
C GLY A 44 3.31 -1.31 -0.41
N VAL A 45 4.06 -0.37 -1.00
CA VAL A 45 5.44 -0.05 -0.60
C VAL A 45 5.51 0.47 0.85
N VAL A 46 4.64 1.41 1.24
CA VAL A 46 4.57 1.95 2.60
C VAL A 46 4.29 0.84 3.60
N ILE A 47 3.23 0.06 3.38
CA ILE A 47 2.81 -1.02 4.28
C ILE A 47 3.93 -2.05 4.44
N ALA A 48 4.53 -2.52 3.34
CA ALA A 48 5.63 -3.47 3.42
C ALA A 48 6.86 -2.90 4.14
N THR A 49 7.17 -1.62 3.96
CA THR A 49 8.30 -0.96 4.65
C THR A 49 8.06 -0.92 6.16
N ILE A 50 6.84 -0.61 6.58
CA ILE A 50 6.41 -0.69 7.99
C ILE A 50 6.54 -2.12 8.49
N LEU A 51 6.00 -3.11 7.77
CA LEU A 51 6.07 -4.52 8.18
C LEU A 51 7.52 -5.00 8.33
N VAL A 52 8.43 -4.61 7.43
CA VAL A 52 9.87 -4.93 7.55
C VAL A 52 10.49 -4.29 8.80
N ALA A 53 10.08 -3.06 9.15
CA ALA A 53 10.54 -2.40 10.35
C ALA A 53 10.12 -3.12 11.64
N PHE A 54 8.92 -3.72 11.66
CA PHE A 54 8.38 -4.43 12.83
C PHE A 54 8.75 -5.92 12.89
N LEU A 55 8.71 -6.63 11.75
CA LEU A 55 9.10 -8.03 11.65
C LEU A 55 10.62 -8.15 11.62
N HIS A 56 11.23 -8.29 12.80
CA HIS A 56 12.68 -8.38 12.93
C HIS A 56 13.26 -9.58 12.18
N ASP A 57 12.65 -10.76 12.35
CA ASP A 57 13.09 -12.01 11.72
C ASP A 57 12.30 -12.30 10.44
N PHE A 58 12.86 -13.15 9.58
CA PHE A 58 12.17 -13.60 8.37
C PHE A 58 10.92 -14.43 8.72
N ARG A 59 9.74 -13.81 8.59
CA ARG A 59 8.44 -14.45 8.87
C ARG A 59 7.48 -14.25 7.70
N PRO A 60 7.70 -14.94 6.56
CA PRO A 60 6.99 -14.68 5.31
C PRO A 60 5.47 -14.85 5.45
N LYS A 61 5.02 -15.83 6.24
CA LYS A 61 3.58 -16.05 6.50
C LYS A 61 2.93 -14.88 7.24
N LEU A 62 3.61 -14.31 8.23
CA LEU A 62 3.09 -13.15 8.95
C LEU A 62 3.14 -11.88 8.09
N PHE A 63 4.18 -11.73 7.27
CA PHE A 63 4.26 -10.63 6.32
C PHE A 63 3.07 -10.64 5.37
N VAL A 64 2.80 -11.78 4.71
CA VAL A 64 1.67 -11.93 3.79
C VAL A 64 0.35 -11.73 4.52
N LEU A 65 0.16 -12.34 5.70
CA LEU A 65 -1.06 -12.18 6.49
C LEU A 65 -1.36 -10.71 6.80
N PHE A 66 -0.39 -9.96 7.32
CA PHE A 66 -0.61 -8.56 7.69
C PHE A 66 -0.76 -7.65 6.46
N ALA A 67 0.04 -7.86 5.40
CA ALA A 67 -0.10 -7.08 4.17
C ALA A 67 -1.50 -7.27 3.56
N THR A 68 -1.91 -8.52 3.34
CA THR A 68 -3.23 -8.84 2.79
C THR A 68 -4.37 -8.34 3.69
N ALA A 69 -4.24 -8.46 5.02
CA ALA A 69 -5.26 -7.94 5.93
C ALA A 69 -5.45 -6.42 5.81
N ILE A 70 -4.36 -5.67 5.58
CA ILE A 70 -4.43 -4.22 5.39
C ILE A 70 -5.04 -3.88 4.02
N PHE A 71 -4.64 -4.57 2.95
CA PHE A 71 -5.18 -4.33 1.60
C PHE A 71 -6.69 -4.61 1.56
N VAL A 72 -7.12 -5.77 2.05
CA VAL A 72 -8.55 -6.09 2.17
C VAL A 72 -9.27 -5.12 3.10
N GLY A 73 -8.61 -4.68 4.18
CA GLY A 73 -9.15 -3.67 5.07
C GLY A 73 -9.41 -2.32 4.38
N TRP A 74 -8.56 -1.94 3.43
CA TRP A 74 -8.72 -0.74 2.62
C TRP A 74 -9.95 -0.84 1.69
N GLU A 75 -10.10 -1.95 0.96
CA GLU A 75 -11.28 -2.18 0.12
C GLU A 75 -12.59 -2.15 0.91
N ILE A 76 -12.59 -2.75 2.11
CA ILE A 76 -13.75 -2.71 3.01
C ILE A 76 -14.03 -1.28 3.47
N PHE A 77 -12.98 -0.50 3.76
CA PHE A 77 -13.11 0.91 4.11
C PHE A 77 -13.76 1.68 2.96
N GLU A 78 -13.29 1.52 1.73
CA GLU A 78 -13.87 2.20 0.58
C GLU A 78 -15.34 1.86 0.40
N LEU A 79 -15.68 0.56 0.43
CA LEU A 79 -17.05 0.08 0.33
C LEU A 79 -17.96 0.70 1.40
N TYR A 80 -17.48 0.78 2.64
CA TYR A 80 -18.24 1.38 3.74
C TYR A 80 -18.52 2.87 3.54
N PHE A 81 -17.57 3.61 2.95
CA PHE A 81 -17.71 5.06 2.72
C PHE A 81 -18.32 5.43 1.36
N GLY A 82 -18.72 4.44 0.55
CA GLY A 82 -19.31 4.69 -0.77
C GLY A 82 -18.32 5.32 -1.75
N LEU A 83 -17.03 5.02 -1.57
CA LEU A 83 -15.95 5.43 -2.46
C LEU A 83 -15.67 4.51 -3.67
N PRO A 84 -16.14 3.24 -3.76
CA PRO A 84 -15.71 2.39 -4.86
C PRO A 84 -16.28 2.84 -6.20
N ARG A 85 -15.59 2.48 -7.29
CA ARG A 85 -16.11 2.71 -8.64
C ARG A 85 -17.22 1.72 -8.96
N GLU A 86 -18.47 2.14 -8.75
CA GLU A 86 -19.65 1.29 -8.94
C GLU A 86 -19.74 0.64 -10.34
N THR A 87 -19.25 1.32 -11.38
CA THR A 87 -19.31 0.84 -12.77
C THR A 87 -18.46 -0.40 -13.05
N ASN A 88 -17.40 -0.62 -12.27
CA ASN A 88 -16.41 -1.68 -12.52
C ASN A 88 -15.77 -2.20 -11.23
N TYR A 89 -16.48 -2.14 -10.11
CA TYR A 89 -16.01 -2.46 -8.76
C TYR A 89 -15.09 -3.67 -8.68
N PHE A 90 -15.51 -4.82 -9.22
CA PHE A 90 -14.69 -6.05 -9.17
C PHE A 90 -13.35 -5.93 -9.91
N PHE A 91 -13.32 -5.19 -11.02
CA PHE A 91 -12.08 -4.97 -11.77
C PHE A 91 -11.18 -3.96 -11.07
N ASP A 92 -11.77 -2.92 -10.47
CA ASP A 92 -11.08 -1.89 -9.69
C ASP A 92 -10.36 -2.52 -8.49
N THR A 93 -11.12 -3.16 -7.60
CA THR A 93 -10.60 -3.90 -6.45
C THR A 93 -9.54 -4.93 -6.85
N ALA A 94 -9.72 -5.66 -7.97
CA ALA A 94 -8.70 -6.60 -8.42
C ALA A 94 -7.40 -5.91 -8.86
N LEU A 95 -7.51 -4.75 -9.50
CA LEU A 95 -6.38 -3.93 -9.91
C LEU A 95 -5.67 -3.35 -8.67
N ASP A 96 -6.43 -2.91 -7.68
CA ASP A 96 -5.92 -2.33 -6.43
C ASP A 96 -5.16 -3.36 -5.61
N MET A 97 -5.75 -4.55 -5.42
CA MET A 97 -5.07 -5.69 -4.79
C MET A 97 -3.79 -6.10 -5.53
N LEU A 98 -3.79 -6.05 -6.87
CA LEU A 98 -2.60 -6.35 -7.67
C LEU A 98 -1.50 -5.31 -7.42
N ASN A 99 -1.83 -4.03 -7.45
CA ASN A 99 -0.85 -2.95 -7.29
C ASN A 99 -0.30 -2.89 -5.86
N ASP A 100 -1.14 -3.03 -4.85
CA ASP A 100 -0.72 -3.15 -3.45
C ASP A 100 0.28 -4.31 -3.27
N SER A 101 -0.04 -5.46 -3.86
CA SER A 101 0.80 -6.66 -3.81
C SER A 101 2.14 -6.46 -4.54
N LEU A 102 2.14 -5.79 -5.69
CA LEU A 102 3.37 -5.49 -6.45
C LEU A 102 4.29 -4.56 -5.65
N GLY A 103 3.74 -3.51 -5.04
CA GLY A 103 4.48 -2.57 -4.20
C GLY A 103 5.09 -3.27 -2.98
N ALA A 104 4.30 -4.09 -2.31
CA ALA A 104 4.77 -4.85 -1.16
C ALA A 104 5.83 -5.90 -1.52
N THR A 105 5.67 -6.57 -2.66
CA THR A 105 6.62 -7.58 -3.15
C THR A 105 7.99 -6.96 -3.46
N ALA A 106 8.03 -5.76 -4.03
CA ALA A 106 9.27 -5.04 -4.29
C ALA A 106 10.07 -4.81 -3.00
N VAL A 107 9.41 -4.31 -1.96
CA VAL A 107 10.04 -4.09 -0.64
C VAL A 107 10.44 -5.40 0.03
N TYR A 108 9.58 -6.42 -0.04
CA TYR A 108 9.87 -7.75 0.49
C TYR A 108 11.15 -8.35 -0.14
N ALA A 109 11.30 -8.23 -1.46
CA ALA A 109 12.48 -8.72 -2.18
C ALA A 109 13.76 -8.01 -1.71
N ILE A 110 13.72 -6.68 -1.56
CA ILE A 110 14.83 -5.89 -1.03
C ILE A 110 15.15 -6.32 0.41
N ALA A 111 14.14 -6.48 1.26
CA ALA A 111 14.32 -6.88 2.65
C ALA A 111 14.95 -8.28 2.76
N ARG A 112 14.52 -9.22 1.91
CA ARG A 112 15.05 -10.60 1.86
C ARG A 112 16.55 -10.65 1.59
N ILE A 113 17.07 -9.80 0.70
CA ILE A 113 18.49 -9.79 0.33
C ILE A 113 19.37 -8.90 1.23
N THR A 114 18.76 -8.00 2.01
CA THR A 114 19.48 -7.04 2.86
C THR A 114 19.44 -7.40 4.34
N VAL A 115 18.24 -7.49 4.92
CA VAL A 115 18.04 -7.53 6.38
C VAL A 115 17.51 -8.87 6.91
N TRP A 116 16.83 -9.64 6.06
CA TRP A 116 16.30 -10.97 6.34
C TRP A 116 17.08 -12.04 5.59
N ARG A 117 18.41 -11.95 5.60
CA ARG A 117 19.28 -12.94 4.96
C ARG A 117 19.11 -14.32 5.57
#